data_AF-A0A972EIN9-F1
#
_entry.id   AF-A0A972EIN9-F1
#
_cell.length_a   1.000
_cell.length_b   1.000
_cell.length_c   1.000
_cell.angle_alpha   90.00
_cell.angle_beta   90.00
_cell.angle_gamma   90.00
#
_symmetry.space_group_name_H-M   'P 1'
#
loop_
_entity.id
_entity.type
_entity.pdbx_description
1 polymer ?
#
loop_
_entity_poly.entity_id
_entity_poly.type
_entity_poly.pdbx_seq_one_letter_code
_entity_poly.pdbx_strand_id
1 'polypeptide(L)'
;MERKKAENKFKRFSRICIFIQIIFLVCGLLVTDFQIRTMLGIDDEAGLLSYGQAEEGRYIVHIMGDSYLIDISTIVSRIYNKFAQLRKIAYSIKGRLE
;
A
#
# COMPACT_ATOMS: atom_id res chain seq x y z
N MET A 1 29.78 5.65 20.49
CA MET A 1 29.23 5.24 19.17
C MET A 1 27.96 4.40 19.30
N GLU A 2 27.84 3.55 20.32
CA GLU A 2 26.68 2.66 20.54
C GLU A 2 25.37 3.39 20.89
N ARG A 3 25.42 4.47 21.70
CA ARG A 3 24.24 5.27 22.03
C ARG A 3 23.55 5.86 20.78
N LYS A 4 24.31 6.36 19.80
CA LYS A 4 23.78 6.87 18.52
C LYS A 4 23.11 5.77 17.68
N LYS A 5 23.59 4.52 17.75
CA LYS A 5 22.96 3.38 17.06
C LYS A 5 21.62 3.00 17.72
N ALA A 6 21.57 2.99 19.05
CA ALA A 6 20.33 2.73 19.80
C ALA A 6 19.26 3.79 19.52
N GLU A 7 19.66 5.07 19.50
CA GLU A 7 18.76 6.20 19.22
C GLU A 7 18.16 6.14 17.80
N ASN A 8 18.96 5.79 16.79
CA ASN A 8 18.47 5.61 15.43
C ASN A 8 17.51 4.42 15.29
N LYS A 9 17.76 3.33 16.03
CA LYS A 9 16.86 2.17 16.06
C LYS A 9 15.51 2.53 16.70
N PHE A 10 15.54 3.31 17.78
CA PHE A 10 14.34 3.81 18.44
C PHE A 10 13.54 4.78 17.55
N LYS A 11 14.20 5.72 16.88
CA LYS A 11 13.55 6.63 15.91
C LYS A 11 12.89 5.88 14.75
N ARG A 12 13.52 4.80 14.27
CA ARG A 12 12.93 3.95 13.21
C ARG A 12 11.71 3.20 13.73
N PHE A 13 11.78 2.65 14.93
CA PHE A 13 10.66 1.96 15.57
C PHE A 13 9.48 2.91 15.80
N SER A 14 9.74 4.10 16.35
CA SER A 14 8.73 5.14 16.54
C SER A 14 8.03 5.53 15.24
N ARG A 15 8.78 5.71 14.14
CA ARG A 15 8.17 5.94 12.81
C ARG A 15 7.26 4.79 12.38
N ILE A 16 7.68 3.54 12.56
CA ILE A 16 6.86 2.37 12.23
C ILE A 16 5.57 2.37 13.07
N CYS A 17 5.65 2.65 14.36
CA CYS A 17 4.47 2.75 15.22
C CYS A 17 3.50 3.85 14.74
N ILE A 18 4.01 5.02 14.37
CA ILE A 18 3.19 6.11 13.83
C ILE A 18 2.52 5.68 12.52
N PHE A 19 3.27 5.02 11.63
CA PHE A 19 2.71 4.46 10.39
C PHE A 19 1.59 3.46 10.66
N ILE A 20 1.79 2.53 11.61
CA ILE A 20 0.78 1.56 12.01
C ILE A 20 -0.48 2.26 12.56
N GLN A 21 -0.30 3.30 13.39
CA GLN A 21 -1.42 4.08 13.91
C GLN A 21 -2.20 4.79 12.80
N ILE A 22 -1.51 5.38 11.82
CA ILE A 22 -2.16 6.00 10.65
C ILE A 22 -2.96 4.96 9.86
N ILE A 23 -2.39 3.77 9.63
CA ILE A 23 -3.07 2.68 8.94
C ILE A 23 -4.34 2.28 9.70
N PHE A 24 -4.25 2.09 11.03
CA PHE A 24 -5.42 1.75 11.83
C PHE A 24 -6.49 2.85 11.82
N LEU A 25 -6.09 4.12 11.86
CA LEU A 25 -7.02 5.25 11.76
C LEU A 25 -7.78 5.23 10.42
N VAL A 26 -7.06 5.04 9.31
CA VAL A 26 -7.67 4.96 7.97
C VAL A 26 -8.60 3.75 7.87
N CYS A 27 -8.17 2.58 8.32
CA CYS A 27 -9.03 1.39 8.35
C CYS A 27 -10.28 1.60 9.22
N GLY A 28 -10.15 2.25 10.38
CA GLY A 28 -11.27 2.57 11.25
C GLY A 28 -12.29 3.49 10.58
N LEU A 29 -11.82 4.56 9.93
CA LEU A 29 -12.67 5.47 9.15
C LEU A 29 -13.42 4.74 8.03
N LEU A 30 -12.74 3.86 7.30
CA LEU A 30 -13.35 3.05 6.24
C LEU A 30 -14.43 2.11 6.76
N VAL A 31 -14.19 1.44 7.89
CA VAL A 31 -15.16 0.53 8.51
C VAL A 31 -16.39 1.29 8.99
N THR A 32 -16.20 2.44 9.65
CA THR A 32 -17.31 3.27 10.13
C THR A 32 -18.15 3.82 8.97
N ASP A 33 -17.53 4.31 7.90
CA ASP A 33 -18.24 4.76 6.70
C ASP A 33 -19.06 3.61 6.07
N PHE A 34 -18.47 2.42 5.94
CA PHE A 34 -19.16 1.24 5.42
C PHE A 34 -20.39 0.86 6.27
N GLN A 35 -20.24 0.86 7.60
CA GLN A 35 -21.36 0.57 8.52
C GLN A 35 -22.48 1.61 8.43
N ILE A 36 -22.14 2.90 8.40
CA ILE A 36 -23.11 3.99 8.28
C ILE A 36 -23.91 3.85 6.96
N ARG A 37 -23.24 3.55 5.85
CA ARG A 37 -23.90 3.38 4.54
C ARG A 37 -24.79 2.14 4.49
N THR A 38 -24.31 1.04 5.05
CA THR A 38 -25.11 -0.19 5.18
C THR A 38 -26.36 0.06 6.01
N MET A 39 -26.24 0.84 7.10
CA MET A 39 -27.37 1.22 7.96
C MET A 39 -28.34 2.18 7.27
N LEU A 40 -27.85 3.07 6.40
CA LEU A 40 -28.66 4.05 5.67
C LEU A 40 -29.27 3.51 4.36
N GLY A 41 -28.93 2.29 3.94
CA GLY A 41 -29.42 1.71 2.68
C GLY A 41 -29.02 2.51 1.44
N ILE A 42 -27.86 3.19 1.50
CA ILE A 42 -27.33 3.96 0.37
C ILE A 42 -26.62 2.98 -0.56
N ASP A 43 -27.35 2.51 -1.57
CA ASP A 43 -26.88 1.60 -2.63
C ASP A 43 -26.19 2.34 -3.81
N ASP A 44 -26.02 3.67 -3.72
CA ASP A 44 -25.39 4.46 -4.78
C ASP A 44 -23.87 4.22 -4.82
N GLU A 45 -23.38 3.97 -6.04
CA GLU A 45 -22.01 3.61 -6.44
C GLU A 45 -20.87 4.55 -5.94
N ALA A 46 -21.22 5.68 -5.32
CA ALA A 46 -20.32 6.66 -4.73
C ALA A 46 -19.87 6.27 -3.31
N GLY A 47 -19.31 5.07 -3.16
CA GLY A 47 -18.62 4.64 -1.94
C GLY A 47 -17.49 5.59 -1.54
N LEU A 48 -17.13 5.64 -0.25
CA LEU A 48 -15.88 6.30 0.16
C LEU A 48 -14.67 5.59 -0.44
N LEU A 49 -14.83 4.30 -0.76
CA LEU A 49 -13.97 3.55 -1.64
C LEU A 49 -14.81 2.56 -2.49
N SER A 50 -14.68 2.57 -3.82
CA SER A 50 -15.21 1.49 -4.66
C SER A 50 -14.14 1.05 -5.68
N TYR A 51 -14.16 -0.23 -6.07
CA TYR A 51 -13.19 -0.80 -6.99
C TYR A 51 -13.92 -1.49 -8.14
N GLY A 52 -13.47 -1.21 -9.36
CA GLY A 52 -14.01 -1.81 -10.58
C GLY A 52 -12.91 -2.05 -11.60
N GLN A 53 -13.13 -3.01 -12.49
CA GLN A 53 -12.27 -3.17 -13.65
C GLN A 53 -12.82 -2.30 -14.78
N ALA A 54 -12.03 -1.32 -15.23
CA ALA A 54 -12.42 -0.44 -16.32
C ALA A 54 -12.12 -1.10 -17.68
N GLU A 55 -10.90 -1.65 -17.83
CA GLU A 55 -10.43 -2.36 -19.03
C GLU A 55 -9.41 -3.44 -18.62
N GLU A 56 -8.96 -4.26 -19.58
CA GLU A 56 -7.93 -5.28 -19.31
C GLU A 56 -6.63 -4.62 -18.80
N GLY A 57 -6.25 -4.93 -17.55
CA GLY A 57 -5.08 -4.33 -16.89
C GLY A 57 -5.28 -2.91 -16.30
N ARG A 58 -6.46 -2.30 -16.46
CA ARG A 58 -6.82 -0.99 -15.88
C ARG A 58 -7.96 -1.11 -14.88
N TYR A 59 -7.69 -0.66 -13.66
CA TYR A 59 -8.65 -0.69 -12.56
C TYR A 59 -9.05 0.73 -12.21
N ILE A 60 -10.33 0.95 -11.99
CA ILE A 60 -10.84 2.22 -11.46
C ILE A 60 -11.07 2.05 -9.97
N VAL A 61 -10.55 3.00 -9.21
CA VAL A 61 -10.75 3.10 -7.77
C VAL A 61 -11.43 4.43 -7.52
N HIS A 62 -12.68 4.41 -7.06
CA HIS A 62 -13.35 5.61 -6.59
C HIS A 62 -12.98 5.82 -5.13
N ILE A 63 -12.56 7.03 -4.74
CA ILE A 63 -12.30 7.40 -3.35
C ILE A 63 -13.03 8.71 -3.09
N MET A 64 -14.00 8.72 -2.18
CA MET A 64 -14.76 9.93 -1.80
C MET A 64 -15.38 10.68 -3.00
N GLY A 65 -15.79 9.96 -4.05
CA GLY A 65 -16.36 10.54 -5.27
C GLY A 65 -15.32 10.92 -6.34
N ASP A 66 -14.03 10.96 -6.01
CA ASP A 66 -12.96 11.09 -6.99
C ASP A 66 -12.63 9.74 -7.61
N SER A 67 -12.36 9.72 -8.92
CA SER A 67 -12.08 8.49 -9.65
C SER A 67 -10.61 8.41 -10.04
N TYR A 68 -9.92 7.35 -9.62
CA TYR A 68 -8.51 7.11 -9.91
C TYR A 68 -8.37 5.91 -10.84
N LEU A 69 -7.75 6.12 -12.00
CA LEU A 69 -7.37 5.04 -12.91
C LEU A 69 -5.99 4.50 -12.54
N ILE A 70 -5.95 3.23 -12.18
CA ILE A 70 -4.74 2.49 -11.86
C ILE A 70 -4.42 1.54 -13.01
N ASP A 71 -3.33 1.83 -13.72
CA ASP A 71 -2.75 0.92 -14.70
C ASP A 71 -1.81 -0.07 -14.00
N ILE A 72 -2.31 -1.29 -13.81
CA ILE A 72 -1.56 -2.36 -13.12
C ILE A 72 -0.44 -2.90 -14.01
N SER A 73 -0.51 -2.77 -15.34
CA SER A 73 0.55 -3.21 -16.25
C SER A 73 1.88 -2.49 -15.94
N THR A 74 1.80 -1.21 -15.60
CA THR A 74 2.97 -0.39 -15.23
C THR A 74 3.49 -0.76 -13.83
N ILE A 75 2.60 -1.04 -12.89
CA ILE A 75 2.97 -1.39 -11.50
C ILE A 75 3.61 -2.78 -11.45
N VAL A 76 3.00 -3.77 -12.09
CA VAL A 76 3.51 -5.14 -12.17
C VAL A 76 4.87 -5.16 -12.87
N SER A 77 5.03 -4.43 -13.97
CA SER A 77 6.32 -4.31 -14.67
C SER A 77 7.42 -3.72 -13.77
N ARG A 78 7.10 -2.70 -12.97
CA ARG A 78 8.04 -2.12 -12.00
C ARG A 78 8.41 -3.09 -10.88
N ILE A 79 7.44 -3.84 -10.37
CA ILE A 79 7.64 -4.86 -9.33
C ILE A 79 8.52 -6.00 -9.85
N TYR A 80 8.22 -6.55 -11.03
CA TYR A 80 9.02 -7.58 -11.68
C TYR A 80 10.47 -7.12 -11.92
N ASN A 81 10.67 -5.90 -12.40
CA ASN A 81 12.01 -5.32 -12.54
C ASN A 81 12.75 -5.21 -11.21
N LYS A 82 12.06 -4.86 -10.12
CA LYS A 82 12.64 -4.82 -8.77
C LYS A 82 13.07 -6.21 -8.31
N PHE A 83 12.24 -7.23 -8.52
CA PHE A 83 12.57 -8.62 -8.20
C PHE A 83 13.74 -9.15 -9.04
N ALA A 84 13.81 -8.80 -10.33
CA ALA A 84 14.93 -9.15 -11.19
C ALA A 84 16.25 -8.53 -10.71
N GLN A 85 16.23 -7.27 -10.26
CA GLN A 85 17.39 -6.61 -9.66
C GLN A 85 17.82 -7.30 -8.34
N LEU A 86 16.86 -7.60 -7.46
CA LEU A 86 17.14 -8.32 -6.20
C LEU A 86 17.75 -9.70 -6.47
N ARG A 87 17.24 -10.41 -7.48
CA ARG A 87 17.78 -11.71 -7.91
C ARG A 87 19.22 -11.59 -8.40
N LYS A 88 19.55 -10.58 -9.21
CA LYS A 88 20.94 -10.32 -9.66
C LYS A 88 21.88 -10.04 -8.48
N ILE A 89 21.43 -9.24 -7.51
CA ILE A 89 22.19 -8.96 -6.29
C ILE A 89 22.44 -10.25 -5.51
N ALA A 90 21.42 -11.10 -5.33
CA ALA A 90 21.56 -12.37 -4.63
C ALA A 90 22.59 -13.30 -5.30
N TYR A 91 22.58 -13.40 -6.63
CA TYR A 91 23.58 -14.20 -7.35
C TYR A 91 25.00 -13.60 -7.28
N SER A 92 25.13 -12.27 -7.33
CA SER A 92 26.42 -11.59 -7.16
C SER A 92 27.02 -11.78 -5.76
N ILE A 93 26.18 -11.91 -4.73
CA ILE A 93 26.64 -12.20 -3.36
C ILE A 93 27.07 -13.66 -3.25
N LYS A 94 26.29 -14.59 -3.83
CA LYS A 94 26.61 -16.02 -3.82
C LYS A 94 27.96 -16.31 -4.52
N GLY A 95 28.22 -15.71 -5.68
CA GLY A 95 29.48 -15.88 -6.40
C GLY A 95 30.69 -15.15 -5.80
N ARG A 96 30.52 -14.38 -4.72
CA ARG A 96 31.62 -13.77 -3.94
C ARG A 96 32.01 -14.60 -2.71
N LEU A 97 31.22 -15.60 -2.37
CA LEU A 97 31.41 -16.49 -1.23
C LEU A 97 32.03 -17.84 -1.64
N GLU A 98 32.18 -18.07 -2.95
CA GLU A 98 33.02 -19.13 -3.56
C GLU A 98 34.40 -18.55 -3.89
#